data_AF-A0A5C5XAA1-F1
#
_entry.id   AF-A0A5C5XAA1-F1
#
_cell.length_a   1.000
_cell.length_b   1.000
_cell.length_c   1.000
_cell.angle_alpha   90.00
_cell.angle_beta   90.00
_cell.angle_gamma   90.00
#
_symmetry.space_group_name_H-M   'P 1'
#
loop_
_entity.id
_entity.type
_entity.pdbx_description
1 polymer ?
#
loop_
_entity_poly.entity_id
_entity_poly.type
_entity_poly.pdbx_seq_one_letter_code
_entity_poly.pdbx_strand_id
1 'polypeptide(L)'
;MLLKRLRLPLAVITCVIVIALIAITQFLSARERAGNELALAASLIPMETPLDDVTQHIGSPPDHHSLARGVLLNGVTFLDEQNELAQRHGDAEEYEISVWKRGTATAVVYSQDGRIKGHSLQLSQLTSRPAWLRVFLSWMP
;
A
#
# COMPACT_ATOMS: atom_id res chain seq x y z
N MET A 1 -3.52 49.82 -27.90
CA MET A 1 -2.25 49.26 -27.36
C MET A 1 -2.42 48.36 -26.13
N LEU A 2 -3.48 48.52 -25.29
CA LEU A 2 -3.71 47.70 -24.08
C LEU A 2 -3.82 46.17 -24.34
N LEU A 3 -4.55 45.75 -25.38
CA LEU A 3 -4.74 44.32 -25.69
C LEU A 3 -3.45 43.56 -26.02
N LYS A 4 -2.42 44.22 -26.56
CA LYS A 4 -1.11 43.57 -26.81
C LYS A 4 -0.29 43.39 -25.53
N ARG A 5 -0.46 44.29 -24.54
CA ARG A 5 0.26 44.24 -23.26
C ARG A 5 -0.26 43.15 -22.33
N LEU A 6 -1.53 42.76 -22.44
CA LEU A 6 -2.11 41.63 -21.68
C LEU A 6 -1.79 40.25 -22.27
N ARG A 7 -1.41 40.16 -23.57
CA ARG A 7 -1.13 38.88 -24.22
C ARG A 7 0.15 38.20 -23.73
N LEU A 8 1.18 38.99 -23.44
CA LEU A 8 2.45 38.47 -22.93
C LEU A 8 2.32 37.83 -21.53
N PRO A 9 1.75 38.52 -20.51
CA PRO A 9 1.57 37.91 -19.19
C PRO A 9 0.59 36.74 -19.23
N LEU A 10 -0.47 36.80 -20.05
CA LEU A 10 -1.40 35.69 -20.23
C LEU A 10 -0.69 34.45 -20.83
N ALA A 11 0.14 34.63 -21.86
CA ALA A 11 0.90 33.54 -22.45
C ALA A 11 1.89 32.91 -21.46
N VAL A 12 2.55 33.72 -20.63
CA VAL A 12 3.47 33.24 -19.57
C VAL A 12 2.69 32.46 -18.50
N ILE A 13 1.55 32.97 -18.04
CA ILE A 13 0.68 32.27 -17.06
C ILE A 13 0.21 30.93 -17.62
N THR A 14 -0.28 30.90 -18.87
CA THR A 14 -0.70 29.66 -19.52
C THR A 14 0.45 28.67 -19.64
N CYS A 15 1.65 29.13 -20.00
CA CYS A 15 2.84 28.27 -20.10
C CYS A 15 3.20 27.64 -18.75
N VAL A 16 3.19 28.44 -17.67
CA VAL A 16 3.46 27.96 -16.31
C VAL A 16 2.42 26.92 -15.88
N ILE A 17 1.13 27.16 -16.16
CA ILE A 17 0.06 26.20 -15.84
C ILE A 17 0.25 24.89 -16.62
N VAL A 18 0.58 24.95 -17.91
CA VAL A 18 0.79 23.75 -18.73
C VAL A 18 1.99 22.93 -18.20
N ILE A 19 3.10 23.58 -17.87
CA ILE A 19 4.27 22.88 -17.30
C ILE A 19 3.93 22.25 -15.95
N ALA A 20 3.20 22.96 -15.08
CA ALA A 20 2.77 22.43 -13.80
C ALA A 20 1.85 21.21 -13.97
N LEU A 21 0.90 21.26 -14.91
CA LEU A 21 0.03 20.13 -15.22
C LEU A 21 0.81 18.92 -15.73
N ILE A 22 1.79 19.12 -16.62
CA ILE A 22 2.65 18.03 -17.10
C ILE A 22 3.46 17.42 -15.95
N ALA A 23 4.02 18.24 -15.06
CA ALA A 23 4.76 17.75 -13.91
C ALA A 23 3.87 16.90 -12.99
N ILE A 24 2.64 17.36 -12.74
CA ILE A 24 1.66 16.64 -11.91
C ILE A 24 1.27 15.31 -12.56
N THR A 25 0.95 15.29 -13.85
CA THR A 25 0.55 14.05 -14.53
C THR A 25 1.67 13.03 -14.56
N GLN A 26 2.91 13.46 -14.84
CA GLN A 26 4.08 12.58 -14.80
C GLN A 26 4.30 11.99 -13.41
N PHE A 27 4.17 12.80 -12.36
CA PHE A 27 4.29 12.34 -10.98
C PHE A 27 3.21 11.31 -10.62
N LEU A 28 1.96 11.57 -10.98
CA LEU A 28 0.85 10.64 -10.72
C LEU A 28 1.04 9.32 -11.47
N SER A 29 1.37 9.37 -12.76
CA SER A 29 1.62 8.16 -13.55
C SER A 29 2.82 7.36 -13.07
N ALA A 30 3.86 8.01 -12.53
CA ALA A 30 4.98 7.30 -11.92
C ALA A 30 4.56 6.56 -10.64
N ARG A 31 3.72 7.18 -9.81
CA ARG A 31 3.18 6.55 -8.60
C ARG A 31 2.26 5.38 -8.91
N GLU A 32 1.41 5.49 -9.92
CA GLU A 32 0.55 4.40 -10.36
C GLU A 32 1.37 3.21 -10.85
N ARG A 33 2.39 3.45 -11.67
CA ARG A 33 3.30 2.38 -12.13
C ARG A 33 4.01 1.68 -10.97
N ALA A 34 4.60 2.45 -10.05
CA ALA A 34 5.25 1.88 -8.87
C ALA A 34 4.29 1.07 -7.99
N GLY A 35 3.03 1.53 -7.86
CA GLY A 35 1.99 0.78 -7.14
C GLY A 35 1.60 -0.52 -7.84
N ASN A 36 1.45 -0.49 -9.17
CA ASN A 36 1.12 -1.68 -9.96
C ASN A 36 2.25 -2.72 -9.94
N GLU A 37 3.51 -2.30 -9.98
CA GLU A 37 4.66 -3.18 -9.85
C GLU A 37 4.68 -3.89 -8.50
N LEU A 38 4.43 -3.15 -7.40
CA LEU A 38 4.31 -3.75 -6.07
C LEU A 38 3.14 -4.73 -5.99
N ALA A 39 1.98 -4.35 -6.53
CA ALA A 39 0.79 -5.18 -6.55
C ALA A 39 1.02 -6.50 -7.26
N LEU A 40 1.68 -6.45 -8.42
CA LEU A 40 1.98 -7.63 -9.22
C LEU A 40 2.98 -8.52 -8.49
N ALA A 41 4.08 -7.97 -7.96
CA ALA A 41 5.05 -8.72 -7.18
C ALA A 41 4.41 -9.39 -5.96
N ALA A 42 3.59 -8.66 -5.19
CA ALA A 42 2.93 -9.19 -4.01
C ALA A 42 1.95 -10.33 -4.34
N SER A 43 1.20 -10.22 -5.45
CA SER A 43 0.23 -11.23 -5.87
C SER A 43 0.84 -12.56 -6.34
N LEU A 44 2.13 -12.55 -6.67
CA LEU A 44 2.85 -13.73 -7.15
C LEU A 44 3.59 -14.47 -6.04
N ILE A 45 3.54 -13.95 -4.80
CA ILE A 45 4.19 -14.56 -3.65
C ILE A 45 3.48 -15.87 -3.30
N PRO A 46 4.14 -17.03 -3.41
CA PRO A 46 3.58 -18.30 -2.98
C PRO A 46 3.46 -18.37 -1.46
N MET A 47 2.42 -19.03 -0.95
CA MET A 47 2.34 -19.40 0.46
C MET A 47 3.52 -20.31 0.86
N GLU A 48 3.87 -20.30 2.14
CA GLU A 48 4.98 -21.08 2.75
C GLU A 48 6.38 -20.70 2.25
N THR A 49 6.50 -19.65 1.42
CA THR A 49 7.79 -19.09 1.00
C THR A 49 8.52 -18.47 2.20
N PRO A 50 9.85 -18.59 2.31
CA PRO A 50 10.64 -17.89 3.32
C PRO A 50 10.50 -16.36 3.19
N LEU A 51 10.46 -15.64 4.31
CA LEU A 51 10.34 -14.16 4.29
C LEU A 51 11.52 -13.47 3.55
N ASP A 52 12.72 -14.05 3.64
CA ASP A 52 13.90 -13.53 2.93
C ASP A 52 13.72 -13.58 1.41
N ASP A 53 13.13 -14.65 0.89
CA ASP A 53 12.85 -14.82 -0.53
C ASP A 53 11.80 -13.80 -1.02
N VAL A 54 10.87 -13.38 -0.15
CA VAL A 54 9.90 -12.30 -0.46
C VAL A 54 10.60 -10.98 -0.64
N THR A 55 11.51 -10.66 0.28
CA THR A 55 12.27 -9.41 0.24
C THR A 55 13.08 -9.34 -1.05
N GLN A 56 13.66 -10.48 -1.46
CA GLN A 56 14.35 -10.60 -2.74
C GLN A 56 13.38 -10.50 -3.94
N HIS A 57 12.19 -11.10 -3.86
CA HIS A 57 11.17 -11.06 -4.92
C HIS A 57 10.61 -9.65 -5.16
N ILE A 58 10.30 -8.92 -4.09
CA ILE A 58 9.82 -7.52 -4.15
C ILE A 58 10.97 -6.56 -4.51
N GLY A 59 12.22 -6.96 -4.27
CA GLY A 59 13.42 -6.20 -4.63
C GLY A 59 13.69 -5.00 -3.71
N SER A 60 13.05 -4.94 -2.54
CA SER A 60 13.37 -3.97 -1.49
C SER A 60 13.03 -4.51 -0.10
N PRO A 61 13.71 -4.05 0.96
CA PRO A 61 13.24 -4.28 2.32
C PRO A 61 11.83 -3.70 2.53
N PRO A 62 11.08 -4.22 3.51
CA PRO A 62 9.80 -3.64 3.92
C PRO A 62 10.00 -2.24 4.51
N ASP A 63 9.02 -1.38 4.32
CA ASP A 63 8.97 -0.03 4.91
C ASP A 63 8.65 -0.09 6.40
N HIS A 64 7.89 -1.10 6.82
CA HIS A 64 7.57 -1.33 8.22
C HIS A 64 7.61 -2.82 8.55
N HIS A 65 8.06 -3.11 9.76
CA HIS A 65 8.22 -4.45 10.28
C HIS A 65 7.79 -4.49 11.74
N SER A 66 6.87 -5.39 12.09
CA SER A 66 6.32 -5.49 13.45
C SER A 66 5.94 -6.92 13.79
N LEU A 67 6.02 -7.27 15.07
CA LEU A 67 5.42 -8.49 15.61
C LEU A 67 4.03 -8.18 16.14
N ALA A 68 3.06 -9.04 15.85
CA ALA A 68 1.70 -8.93 16.36
C ALA A 68 1.13 -10.31 16.63
N ARG A 69 0.24 -10.40 17.63
CA ARG A 69 -0.49 -11.62 17.93
C ARG A 69 -1.93 -11.52 17.41
N GLY A 70 -2.40 -12.60 16.82
CA GLY A 70 -3.73 -12.62 16.21
C GLY A 70 -4.07 -13.93 15.51
N VAL A 71 -5.17 -13.90 14.77
CA VAL A 71 -5.70 -15.03 14.01
C VAL A 71 -5.77 -14.65 12.54
N LEU A 72 -5.15 -15.46 11.68
CA LEU A 72 -5.23 -15.34 10.24
C LEU A 72 -6.42 -16.15 9.72
N LEU A 73 -7.55 -15.50 9.44
CA LEU A 73 -8.83 -16.17 9.09
C LEU A 73 -8.78 -16.91 7.74
N ASN A 74 -8.19 -16.22 6.79
CA ASN A 74 -7.87 -16.66 5.45
C ASN A 74 -6.56 -15.96 5.14
N GLY A 75 -5.72 -16.47 4.24
CA GLY A 75 -4.37 -15.94 3.97
C GLY A 75 -4.29 -14.47 3.51
N VAL A 76 -5.35 -13.68 3.67
CA VAL A 76 -5.46 -12.25 3.39
C VAL A 76 -6.02 -11.41 4.56
N THR A 77 -6.67 -12.02 5.57
CA THR A 77 -7.32 -11.29 6.68
C THR A 77 -6.71 -11.68 8.02
N PHE A 78 -6.07 -10.71 8.68
CA PHE A 78 -5.53 -10.83 10.01
C PHE A 78 -6.44 -10.13 11.03
N LEU A 79 -6.81 -10.83 12.09
CA LEU A 79 -7.51 -10.27 13.24
C LEU A 79 -6.55 -10.20 14.42
N ASP A 80 -6.39 -9.01 15.00
CA ASP A 80 -5.65 -8.83 16.24
C ASP A 80 -6.26 -9.63 17.40
N GLU A 81 -5.43 -10.09 18.34
CA GLU A 81 -5.87 -10.85 19.53
C GLU A 81 -6.91 -10.12 20.38
N GLN A 82 -6.91 -8.79 20.35
CA GLN A 82 -7.87 -7.95 21.07
C GLN A 82 -9.25 -7.91 20.39
N ASN A 83 -9.37 -8.44 19.17
CA ASN A 83 -10.62 -8.48 18.44
C ASN A 83 -11.52 -9.62 18.95
N GLU A 84 -12.73 -9.29 19.38
CA GLU A 84 -13.72 -10.27 19.86
C GLU A 84 -14.04 -11.37 18.82
N LEU A 85 -13.88 -11.08 17.53
CA LEU A 85 -14.05 -12.07 16.47
C LEU A 85 -12.90 -13.08 16.43
N ALA A 86 -11.67 -12.68 16.78
CA ALA A 86 -10.52 -13.58 16.75
C ALA A 86 -10.74 -14.81 17.64
N GLN A 87 -11.30 -14.61 18.83
CA GLN A 87 -11.61 -15.66 19.81
C GLN A 87 -12.57 -16.75 19.28
N ARG A 88 -13.33 -16.46 18.22
CA ARG A 88 -14.26 -17.43 17.61
C ARG A 88 -13.61 -18.29 16.54
N HIS A 89 -12.43 -17.91 16.07
CA HIS A 89 -11.78 -18.51 14.90
C HIS A 89 -10.52 -19.31 15.22
N GLY A 90 -9.98 -19.17 16.43
CA GLY A 90 -8.87 -19.98 16.90
C GLY A 90 -8.11 -19.28 18.04
N ASP A 91 -7.03 -19.93 18.48
CA ASP A 91 -6.08 -19.32 19.39
C ASP A 91 -5.21 -18.29 18.66
N ALA A 92 -4.90 -17.19 19.34
CA ALA A 92 -4.04 -16.15 18.77
C ALA A 92 -2.57 -16.61 18.76
N GLU A 93 -1.99 -16.62 17.57
CA GLU A 93 -0.59 -16.95 17.33
C GLU A 93 0.22 -15.69 17.05
N GLU A 94 1.54 -15.77 17.19
CA GLU A 94 2.43 -14.65 16.88
C GLU A 94 2.80 -14.67 15.40
N TYR A 95 2.69 -13.50 14.76
CA TYR A 95 3.02 -13.28 13.37
C TYR A 95 3.99 -12.11 13.22
N GLU A 96 4.88 -12.25 12.27
CA GLU A 96 5.75 -11.21 11.77
C GLU A 96 5.07 -10.51 10.58
N ILE A 97 4.80 -9.22 10.73
CA ILE A 97 4.08 -8.41 9.76
C ILE A 97 5.07 -7.50 9.05
N SER A 98 5.22 -7.71 7.75
CA SER A 98 6.05 -6.88 6.87
C SER A 98 5.18 -6.07 5.92
N VAL A 99 5.41 -4.77 5.84
CA VAL A 99 4.62 -3.84 5.03
C VAL A 99 5.49 -3.15 3.99
N TRP A 100 5.05 -3.16 2.73
CA TRP A 100 5.63 -2.38 1.64
C TRP A 100 4.61 -1.38 1.11
N LYS A 101 5.05 -0.17 0.82
CA LYS A 101 4.24 0.91 0.30
C LYS A 101 4.96 1.57 -0.87
N ARG A 102 4.43 1.39 -2.07
CA ARG A 102 4.95 2.02 -3.28
C ARG A 102 3.83 2.72 -4.03
N GLY A 103 4.02 4.01 -4.28
CA GLY A 103 3.08 4.78 -5.09
C GLY A 103 1.66 4.80 -4.51
N THR A 104 0.76 4.04 -5.13
CA THR A 104 -0.64 3.87 -4.75
C THR A 104 -0.95 2.51 -4.11
N ALA A 105 0.01 1.59 -3.97
CA ALA A 105 -0.22 0.27 -3.41
C ALA A 105 0.45 0.09 -2.03
N THR A 106 -0.20 -0.69 -1.18
CA THR A 106 0.35 -1.21 0.08
C THR A 106 0.20 -2.72 0.08
N ALA A 107 1.31 -3.44 0.24
CA ALA A 107 1.32 -4.89 0.42
C ALA A 107 1.70 -5.21 1.86
N VAL A 108 0.99 -6.16 2.47
CA VAL A 108 1.26 -6.65 3.82
C VAL A 108 1.48 -8.16 3.72
N VAL A 109 2.53 -8.66 4.35
CA VAL A 109 2.86 -10.09 4.39
C VAL A 109 2.91 -10.53 5.84
N TYR A 110 2.28 -11.67 6.12
CA TYR A 110 2.22 -12.29 7.44
C TYR A 110 3.09 -13.55 7.42
N SER A 111 4.16 -13.50 8.19
CA SER A 111 5.13 -14.57 8.39
C SER A 111 4.89 -15.23 9.76
N GLN A 112 5.04 -16.54 9.83
CA GLN A 112 5.07 -17.32 11.07
C GLN A 112 6.19 -18.35 10.91
N ASP A 113 7.06 -18.47 11.90
CA ASP A 113 8.26 -19.31 11.85
C ASP A 113 9.14 -19.03 10.61
N GLY A 114 9.19 -17.77 10.18
CA GLY A 114 9.95 -17.30 9.02
C GLY A 114 9.35 -17.67 7.65
N ARG A 115 8.13 -18.22 7.63
CA ARG A 115 7.41 -18.60 6.40
C ARG A 115 6.10 -17.86 6.26
N ILE A 116 5.72 -17.55 5.04
CA ILE A 116 4.50 -16.81 4.76
C ILE A 116 3.27 -17.68 4.99
N LYS A 117 2.35 -17.18 5.82
CA LYS A 117 1.02 -17.74 6.02
C LYS A 117 -0.07 -16.95 5.31
N GLY A 118 0.21 -15.69 4.98
CA GLY A 118 -0.70 -14.86 4.22
C GLY A 118 -0.08 -13.60 3.68
N HIS A 119 -0.78 -12.95 2.76
CA HIS A 119 -0.48 -11.61 2.29
C HIS A 119 -1.77 -10.86 1.94
N SER A 120 -1.78 -9.54 2.08
CA SER A 120 -2.87 -8.69 1.61
C SER A 120 -2.34 -7.55 0.76
N LEU A 121 -3.17 -7.09 -0.19
CA LEU A 121 -2.84 -5.99 -1.07
C LEU A 121 -3.95 -4.95 -1.01
N GLN A 122 -3.57 -3.70 -0.78
CA GLN A 122 -4.47 -2.56 -0.80
C GLN A 122 -4.04 -1.58 -1.89
N LEU A 123 -4.95 -1.29 -2.82
CA LEU A 123 -4.78 -0.26 -3.85
C LEU A 123 -5.51 1.02 -3.40
N SER A 124 -4.77 2.11 -3.28
CA SER A 124 -5.26 3.44 -2.86
C SER A 124 -6.12 4.14 -3.92
N GLN A 125 -6.36 3.51 -5.07
CA GLN A 125 -7.12 4.08 -6.20
C GLN A 125 -8.59 3.62 -6.30
N LEU A 126 -9.08 2.80 -5.37
CA LEU A 126 -10.51 2.56 -5.24
C LEU A 126 -11.16 3.70 -4.43
N THR A 127 -11.65 4.69 -5.18
CA THR A 127 -12.59 5.72 -4.77
C THR A 127 -13.65 5.20 -3.80
N SER A 128 -13.90 5.96 -2.73
CA SER A 128 -15.12 5.97 -1.91
C SER A 128 -15.68 4.61 -1.46
N ARG A 129 -15.40 4.17 -0.21
CA ARG A 129 -16.25 3.27 0.63
C ARG A 129 -15.58 2.93 1.99
N PRO A 130 -16.24 2.24 2.93
CA PRO A 130 -17.18 2.71 3.95
C PRO A 130 -16.55 2.68 5.36
N ALA A 131 -17.30 3.10 6.39
CA ALA A 131 -16.82 3.31 7.77
C ALA A 131 -16.07 2.13 8.44
N TRP A 132 -16.20 0.89 7.97
CA TRP A 132 -15.50 -0.26 8.54
C TRP A 132 -14.01 -0.34 8.19
N LEU A 133 -13.53 0.45 7.21
CA LEU A 133 -12.11 0.57 6.84
C LEU A 133 -11.34 1.60 7.68
N ARG A 134 -12.03 2.38 8.52
CA ARG A 134 -11.38 3.31 9.48
C ARG A 134 -10.75 2.58 10.67
N VAL A 135 -11.14 1.34 10.95
CA VAL A 135 -10.66 0.59 12.11
C VAL A 135 -9.20 0.17 11.96
N PHE A 136 -8.69 -0.05 10.74
CA PHE A 136 -7.27 -0.44 10.54
C PHE A 136 -6.27 0.72 10.69
N LEU A 137 -6.72 1.97 10.56
CA LEU A 137 -5.84 3.16 10.64
C LEU A 137 -5.90 3.88 11.99
N SER A 138 -6.72 3.42 12.95
CA SER A 138 -6.77 4.00 14.30
C SER A 138 -5.77 3.39 15.30
N TRP A 139 -4.95 2.42 14.86
CA TRP A 139 -4.05 1.65 15.73
C TRP A 139 -2.56 1.85 15.45
N MET A 140 -2.19 2.79 14.58
CA MET A 140 -0.81 3.25 14.47
C MET A 140 -0.69 4.62 15.16
N PRO A 141 0.08 4.74 16.27
CA PRO A 141 0.43 6.05 16.83
C PRO A 141 1.27 6.89 15.86
#